data_AF-A0A6A4GH32-F1
#
_entry.id   AF-A0A6A4GH32-F1
#
_cell.length_a   1.000
_cell.length_b   1.000
_cell.length_c   1.000
_cell.angle_alpha   90.00
_cell.angle_beta   90.00
_cell.angle_gamma   90.00
#
_symmetry.space_group_name_H-M   'P 1'
#
loop_
_entity.id
_entity.type
_entity.pdbx_description
1 polymer ?
#
loop_
_entity_poly.entity_id
_entity_poly.type
_entity_poly.pdbx_seq_one_letter_code
_entity_poly.pdbx_strand_id
1 'polypeptide(L)'
;RDQLESLGPRLLRTVASVTAEVNSAALPKELAVIVNVLTATNYPTHMLVVYAPVPKKSENASPASLPKTKVKLYPVHALFMASHCARLGPFPPSPITVEVSTPLSTLSTITLPIRPMCLPSPRPFLYYYTTSTSTARKSSSTPSSQPNLRPSLSTTATLTSMSSR
;
A
#
# COMPACT_ATOMS: atom_id res chain seq x y z
N ARG A 1 1.06 -4.58 22.33
CA ARG A 1 0.61 -3.33 21.66
C ARG A 1 1.77 -2.33 21.63
N ASP A 2 2.40 -2.13 22.77
CA ASP A 2 3.51 -1.17 22.99
C ASP A 2 4.73 -1.40 22.08
N GLN A 3 5.08 -2.66 21.78
CA GLN A 3 6.14 -2.96 20.80
C GLN A 3 5.78 -2.53 19.38
N LEU A 4 4.50 -2.59 18.98
CA LEU A 4 4.08 -2.17 17.65
C LEU A 4 4.05 -0.66 17.52
N GLU A 5 3.74 0.05 18.62
CA GLU A 5 3.77 1.51 18.69
C GLU A 5 5.21 2.05 18.52
N SER A 6 6.20 1.40 19.14
CA SER A 6 7.61 1.77 18.96
C SER A 6 8.17 1.41 17.57
N LEU A 7 7.65 0.33 16.95
CA LEU A 7 8.03 -0.09 15.59
C LEU A 7 7.34 0.73 14.49
N GLY A 8 6.17 1.30 14.77
CA GLY A 8 5.32 2.02 13.81
C GLY A 8 6.07 3.02 12.93
N PRO A 9 6.83 3.98 13.49
CA PRO A 9 7.58 4.95 12.70
C PRO A 9 8.59 4.32 11.73
N ARG A 10 9.23 3.21 12.12
CA ARG A 10 10.19 2.49 11.27
C ARG A 10 9.48 1.75 10.14
N LEU A 11 8.37 1.07 10.45
CA LEU A 11 7.55 0.37 9.46
C LEU A 11 6.99 1.34 8.41
N LEU A 12 6.45 2.48 8.85
CA LEU A 12 5.95 3.51 7.95
C LEU A 12 7.04 4.12 7.08
N ARG A 13 8.25 4.32 7.62
CA ARG A 13 9.39 4.83 6.83
C ARG A 13 9.73 3.88 5.68
N THR A 14 9.76 2.57 5.93
CA THR A 14 10.03 1.60 4.85
C THR A 14 8.89 1.59 3.83
N VAL A 15 7.62 1.60 4.27
CA VAL A 15 6.46 1.69 3.36
C VAL A 15 6.51 2.95 2.48
N ALA A 16 6.90 4.08 3.06
CA ALA A 16 7.02 5.36 2.35
C ALA A 16 8.14 5.39 1.30
N SER A 17 9.08 4.44 1.37
CA SER A 17 10.18 4.29 0.41
C SER A 17 9.87 3.36 -0.76
N VAL A 18 8.73 2.66 -0.71
CA VAL A 18 8.36 1.65 -1.71
C VAL A 18 7.79 2.35 -2.93
N THR A 19 8.31 2.00 -4.10
CA THR A 19 7.73 2.36 -5.38
C THR A 19 7.21 1.12 -6.09
N ALA A 20 6.06 1.28 -6.74
CA ALA A 20 5.39 0.18 -7.42
C ALA A 20 4.80 0.70 -8.73
N GLU A 21 4.96 -0.07 -9.80
CA GLU A 21 4.41 0.20 -11.12
C GLU A 21 3.49 -0.95 -11.54
N VAL A 22 2.31 -0.62 -12.06
CA VAL A 22 1.34 -1.62 -12.53
C VAL A 22 1.14 -1.43 -14.03
N ASN A 23 1.74 -2.32 -14.82
CA ASN A 23 1.72 -2.28 -16.29
C ASN A 23 0.66 -3.22 -16.90
N SER A 24 -0.32 -3.67 -16.10
CA SER A 24 -1.34 -4.63 -16.52
C SER A 24 -2.73 -4.00 -16.54
N ALA A 25 -3.56 -4.42 -17.51
CA ALA A 25 -4.96 -4.04 -17.61
C ALA A 25 -5.84 -4.66 -16.50
N ALA A 26 -5.35 -5.73 -15.86
CA ALA A 26 -5.99 -6.46 -14.78
C ALA A 26 -5.09 -6.50 -13.54
N LEU A 27 -5.68 -6.71 -12.36
CA LEU A 27 -4.92 -6.78 -11.12
C LEU A 27 -4.13 -8.09 -11.04
N PRO A 28 -2.79 -8.05 -10.98
CA PRO A 28 -2.02 -9.28 -10.82
C PRO A 28 -2.19 -9.84 -9.41
N LYS A 29 -1.85 -11.12 -9.22
CA LYS A 29 -1.86 -11.75 -7.90
C LYS A 29 -0.68 -11.31 -7.03
N GLU A 30 0.43 -10.97 -7.68
CA GLU A 30 1.67 -10.55 -7.06
C GLU A 30 2.24 -9.34 -7.81
N LEU A 31 3.00 -8.50 -7.12
CA LEU A 31 3.59 -7.30 -7.69
C LEU A 31 5.04 -7.14 -7.24
N ALA A 32 5.92 -6.97 -8.22
CA ALA A 32 7.29 -6.54 -7.98
C ALA A 32 7.28 -5.06 -7.58
N VAL A 33 7.91 -4.76 -6.44
CA VAL A 33 8.05 -3.40 -5.93
C VAL A 33 9.51 -3.13 -5.62
N ILE A 34 9.91 -1.87 -5.80
CA ILE A 34 11.26 -1.41 -5.52
C ILE A 34 11.27 -0.76 -4.15
N VAL A 35 12.22 -1.16 -3.31
CA VAL A 35 12.39 -0.66 -1.95
C VAL A 35 13.79 -0.09 -1.79
N ASN A 36 13.90 1.06 -1.14
CA ASN A 36 15.20 1.62 -0.79
C ASN A 36 15.79 0.91 0.43
N VAL A 37 16.89 0.20 0.22
CA VAL A 37 17.60 -0.63 1.20
C VAL A 37 18.07 0.18 2.40
N LEU A 38 18.50 1.42 2.17
CA LEU A 38 18.99 2.31 3.24
C LEU A 38 17.88 2.69 4.24
N THR A 39 16.63 2.64 3.80
CA THR A 39 15.45 2.91 4.63
C THR A 39 14.70 1.64 5.04
N ALA A 40 15.06 0.49 4.47
CA ALA A 40 14.41 -0.78 4.69
C ALA A 40 14.92 -1.41 5.99
N THR A 41 14.12 -1.31 7.05
CA THR A 41 14.37 -2.09 8.28
C THR A 41 13.52 -3.35 8.32
N ASN A 42 12.32 -3.29 7.74
CA ASN A 42 11.39 -4.40 7.61
C ASN A 42 10.61 -4.24 6.30
N TYR A 43 10.79 -5.16 5.37
CA TYR A 43 10.07 -5.10 4.09
C TYR A 43 8.54 -5.19 4.31
N PRO A 44 7.74 -4.45 3.52
CA PRO A 44 6.29 -4.66 3.52
C PRO A 44 5.99 -6.10 3.12
N THR A 45 4.87 -6.62 3.62
CA THR A 45 4.50 -8.03 3.40
C THR A 45 3.50 -8.19 2.25
N HIS A 46 2.69 -7.17 2.00
CA HIS A 46 1.58 -7.25 1.05
C HIS A 46 1.41 -5.91 0.33
N MET A 47 0.82 -5.97 -0.86
CA MET A 47 0.30 -4.81 -1.56
C MET A 47 -1.22 -4.76 -1.41
N LEU A 48 -1.72 -3.79 -0.64
CA LEU A 48 -3.14 -3.57 -0.47
C LEU A 48 -3.70 -2.74 -1.62
N VAL A 49 -4.72 -3.24 -2.30
CA VAL A 49 -5.39 -2.56 -3.41
C VAL A 49 -6.74 -2.07 -2.94
N VAL A 50 -6.87 -0.75 -2.81
CA VAL A 50 -8.10 -0.10 -2.38
C VAL A 50 -8.84 0.45 -3.59
N TYR A 51 -10.11 0.08 -3.71
CA TYR A 51 -11.00 0.54 -4.78
C TYR A 51 -12.40 0.83 -4.24
N ALA A 52 -13.12 1.69 -4.95
CA ALA A 52 -14.53 1.98 -4.65
C ALA A 52 -15.44 0.96 -5.36
N PRO A 53 -16.63 0.66 -4.80
CA PRO A 53 -17.63 -0.15 -5.48
C PRO A 53 -17.93 0.42 -6.87
N VAL A 54 -17.89 -0.43 -7.88
CA VAL A 54 -18.28 -0.04 -9.25
C VAL A 54 -19.81 0.07 -9.27
N PRO A 55 -20.38 1.19 -9.75
CA PRO A 55 -21.82 1.28 -9.96
C PRO A 55 -22.27 0.13 -10.87
N LYS A 56 -23.33 -0.59 -10.47
CA LYS A 56 -23.91 -1.63 -11.32
C LYS A 56 -24.27 -1.00 -12.66
N LYS A 57 -23.83 -1.64 -13.75
CA LYS A 57 -24.08 -1.19 -15.12
C LYS A 57 -25.59 -0.97 -15.27
N SER A 58 -26.02 0.23 -15.68
CA SER A 58 -27.42 0.44 -16.02
C SER A 58 -27.78 -0.47 -17.19
N GLU A 59 -28.97 -1.05 -17.17
CA GLU A 59 -29.45 -2.04 -18.15
C GLU A 59 -29.36 -1.53 -19.61
N ASN A 60 -29.27 -0.21 -19.79
CA ASN A 60 -29.20 0.48 -21.07
C ASN A 60 -27.77 0.88 -21.52
N ALA A 61 -26.71 0.49 -20.79
CA ALA A 61 -25.35 0.90 -21.15
C ALA A 61 -24.73 -0.03 -22.21
N SER A 62 -24.30 0.57 -23.33
CA SER A 62 -23.67 -0.08 -24.48
C SER A 62 -22.63 -1.15 -24.06
N PRO A 63 -22.59 -2.32 -24.72
CA PRO A 63 -21.60 -3.38 -24.46
C PRO A 63 -20.15 -2.94 -24.69
N ALA A 64 -19.90 -1.82 -25.37
CA ALA A 64 -18.57 -1.37 -25.76
C ALA A 64 -17.74 -0.68 -24.65
N SER A 65 -18.32 -0.31 -23.49
CA SER A 65 -17.56 0.30 -22.39
C SER A 65 -17.61 -0.56 -21.13
N LEU A 66 -16.59 -1.42 -20.95
CA LEU A 66 -16.33 -2.03 -19.65
C LEU A 66 -16.00 -0.93 -18.63
N PRO A 67 -16.60 -0.94 -17.43
CA PRO A 67 -16.32 0.07 -16.43
C PRO A 67 -14.86 -0.03 -15.98
N LYS A 68 -14.12 1.09 -16.09
CA LYS A 68 -12.76 1.22 -15.58
C LYS A 68 -12.83 1.63 -14.12
N THR A 69 -12.14 0.89 -13.25
CA THR A 69 -12.06 1.17 -11.81
C THR A 69 -10.72 1.81 -11.50
N LYS A 70 -10.78 3.00 -10.88
CA LYS A 70 -9.58 3.62 -10.31
C LYS A 70 -9.22 2.92 -9.02
N VAL A 71 -8.00 2.39 -8.94
CA VAL A 71 -7.50 1.70 -7.77
C VAL A 71 -6.30 2.42 -7.20
N LYS A 72 -6.06 2.24 -5.90
CA LYS A 72 -4.86 2.72 -5.22
C LYS A 72 -4.15 1.57 -4.55
N LEU A 73 -2.85 1.50 -4.73
CA LEU A 73 -1.98 0.47 -4.17
C LEU A 73 -1.21 1.03 -2.97
N TYR A 74 -1.15 0.26 -1.90
CA TYR A 74 -0.49 0.60 -0.65
C TYR A 74 0.40 -0.54 -0.19
N PRO A 75 1.70 -0.33 0.02
CA PRO A 75 2.53 -1.30 0.71
C PRO A 75 2.09 -1.37 2.18
N VAL A 76 1.90 -2.58 2.71
CA VAL A 76 1.46 -2.78 4.11
C VAL A 76 2.21 -3.91 4.80
N HIS A 77 2.39 -3.75 6.11
CA HIS A 77 2.76 -4.85 7.01
C HIS A 77 1.48 -5.50 7.54
N ALA A 78 1.31 -6.81 7.30
CA ALA A 78 0.13 -7.56 7.73
C ALA A 78 -0.09 -7.47 9.25
N LEU A 79 0.99 -7.47 10.03
CA LEU A 79 0.94 -7.31 11.49
C LEU A 79 0.33 -5.95 11.89
N PHE A 80 0.73 -4.88 11.20
CA PHE A 80 0.18 -3.54 11.43
C PHE A 80 -1.31 -3.50 11.09
N MET A 81 -1.71 -4.09 9.96
CA MET A 81 -3.12 -4.21 9.57
C MET A 81 -3.95 -5.04 10.54
N ALA A 82 -3.43 -6.19 11.00
CA ALA A 82 -4.12 -7.04 11.97
C ALA A 82 -4.38 -6.32 13.29
N SER A 83 -3.47 -5.44 13.72
CA SER A 83 -3.60 -4.68 14.96
C SER A 83 -4.66 -3.57 14.91
N HIS A 84 -4.87 -2.96 13.75
CA HIS A 84 -5.74 -1.79 13.59
C HIS A 84 -7.09 -2.12 12.95
N CYS A 85 -7.23 -3.30 12.33
CA CYS A 85 -8.41 -3.65 11.57
C CYS A 85 -8.93 -5.04 11.95
N ALA A 86 -9.61 -5.13 13.09
CA ALA A 86 -10.17 -6.38 13.63
C ALA A 86 -11.15 -7.12 12.69
N ARG A 87 -11.73 -6.40 11.72
CA ARG A 87 -12.67 -6.96 10.72
C ARG A 87 -11.99 -7.49 9.46
N LEU A 88 -10.66 -7.33 9.34
CA LEU A 88 -9.94 -7.95 8.23
C LEU A 88 -9.66 -9.40 8.57
N GLY A 89 -10.04 -10.30 7.66
CA GLY A 89 -9.60 -11.68 7.75
C GLY A 89 -8.07 -11.78 7.73
N PRO A 90 -7.49 -12.90 8.18
CA PRO A 90 -6.05 -13.10 8.20
C PRO A 90 -5.43 -12.84 6.83
N PHE A 91 -4.25 -12.22 6.82
CA PHE A 91 -3.47 -12.09 5.59
C PHE A 91 -2.87 -13.45 5.26
N PRO A 92 -2.88 -13.87 3.98
CA PRO A 92 -2.17 -15.08 3.59
C PRO A 92 -0.68 -14.94 3.91
N PRO A 93 0.05 -16.04 4.13
CA PRO A 93 1.50 -15.99 4.24
C PRO A 93 2.10 -15.31 3.00
N SER A 94 3.04 -14.39 3.22
CA SER A 94 3.75 -13.73 2.14
C SER A 94 5.12 -14.39 1.95
N PRO A 95 5.37 -15.08 0.82
CA PRO A 95 6.71 -15.49 0.45
C PRO A 95 7.43 -14.25 -0.09
N ILE A 96 8.03 -13.45 0.79
CA ILE A 96 8.85 -12.31 0.34
C ILE A 96 10.09 -12.89 -0.32
N THR A 97 10.10 -12.89 -1.65
CA THR A 97 11.28 -13.19 -2.45
C THR A 97 12.06 -11.89 -2.61
N VAL A 98 13.25 -11.84 -2.01
CA VAL A 98 14.17 -10.71 -2.18
C VAL A 98 15.09 -11.01 -3.35
N GLU A 99 14.91 -10.29 -4.45
CA GLU A 99 15.90 -10.29 -5.52
C GLU A 99 16.98 -9.28 -5.16
N VAL A 100 18.10 -9.80 -4.65
CA VAL A 100 19.25 -8.98 -4.28
C VAL A 100 19.82 -8.36 -5.56
N SER A 101 19.66 -7.05 -5.67
CA SER A 101 20.40 -6.27 -6.66
C SER A 101 21.89 -6.27 -6.29
N THR A 102 22.75 -6.25 -7.29
CA THR A 102 24.22 -6.28 -7.16
C THR A 102 24.74 -5.36 -6.04
N PRO A 103 25.90 -5.68 -5.42
CA PRO A 103 26.37 -5.08 -4.15
C PRO A 103 26.57 -3.55 -4.13
N LEU A 104 26.34 -2.86 -5.24
CA LEU A 104 26.42 -1.40 -5.36
C LEU A 104 25.04 -0.71 -5.38
N SER A 105 23.93 -1.46 -5.49
CA SER A 105 22.59 -0.88 -5.59
C SER A 105 22.00 -0.55 -4.22
N THR A 106 21.54 0.68 -4.04
CA THR A 106 20.77 1.13 -2.87
C THR A 106 19.29 0.74 -2.94
N LEU A 107 18.88 0.07 -4.03
CA LEU A 107 17.52 -0.38 -4.29
C LEU A 107 17.46 -1.90 -4.34
N SER A 108 16.40 -2.48 -3.80
CA SER A 108 16.10 -3.91 -3.89
C SER A 108 14.69 -4.12 -4.43
N THR A 109 14.53 -5.12 -5.28
CA THR A 109 13.23 -5.53 -5.81
C THR A 109 12.70 -6.68 -4.98
N ILE A 110 11.45 -6.57 -4.53
CA ILE A 110 10.76 -7.64 -3.80
C ILE A 110 9.41 -7.90 -4.44
N THR A 111 8.98 -9.16 -4.42
CA THR A 111 7.65 -9.56 -4.92
C THR A 111 6.68 -9.69 -3.76
N LEU A 112 5.52 -9.02 -3.86
CA LEU A 112 4.51 -8.98 -2.81
C LEU A 112 3.16 -9.48 -3.32
N PRO A 113 2.46 -10.33 -2.55
CA PRO A 113 1.08 -10.69 -2.86
C PRO A 113 0.16 -9.47 -2.76
N ILE A 114 -0.77 -9.37 -3.71
CA ILE A 114 -1.79 -8.33 -3.76
C ILE A 114 -3.03 -8.77 -2.99
N ARG A 115 -3.51 -7.89 -2.12
CA ARG A 115 -4.78 -8.05 -1.41
C ARG A 115 -5.79 -6.97 -1.83
N PRO A 116 -6.87 -7.32 -2.55
CA PRO A 116 -7.93 -6.37 -2.88
C PRO A 116 -8.80 -6.05 -1.65
N MET A 117 -9.23 -4.79 -1.57
CA MET A 117 -10.15 -4.28 -0.55
C MET A 117 -11.10 -3.25 -1.17
N CYS A 118 -12.38 -3.60 -1.18
CA CYS A 118 -13.45 -2.68 -1.57
C CYS A 118 -13.81 -1.79 -0.39
N LEU A 119 -13.61 -0.49 -0.51
CA LEU A 119 -14.02 0.49 0.51
C LEU A 119 -15.05 1.46 -0.06
N PRO A 120 -16.18 1.70 0.63
CA PRO A 120 -17.20 2.64 0.17
C PRO A 120 -16.67 4.07 0.03
N SER A 121 -15.68 4.43 0.86
CA SER A 121 -14.86 5.63 0.67
C SER A 121 -13.41 5.30 1.02
N PRO A 122 -12.44 5.50 0.10
CA PRO A 122 -11.03 5.18 0.36
C PRO A 122 -10.32 6.24 1.21
N ARG A 123 -10.89 7.43 1.40
CA ARG A 123 -10.27 8.55 2.12
C ARG A 123 -10.07 8.31 3.63
N PRO A 124 -11.02 7.74 4.39
CA PRO A 124 -10.86 7.53 5.82
C PRO A 124 -9.78 6.50 6.16
N PHE A 125 -9.66 5.44 5.36
CA PHE A 125 -8.66 4.39 5.56
C PHE A 125 -7.23 4.92 5.52
N LEU A 126 -6.96 5.78 4.53
CA LEU A 126 -5.71 6.51 4.39
C LEU A 126 -5.40 7.35 5.63
N TYR A 127 -6.38 8.09 6.15
CA TYR A 127 -6.19 8.94 7.31
C TYR A 127 -5.79 8.12 8.53
N TYR A 128 -6.50 7.03 8.85
CA TYR A 128 -6.13 6.17 9.98
C TYR A 128 -4.76 5.52 9.82
N TYR A 129 -4.38 5.14 8.60
CA TYR A 129 -3.05 4.57 8.35
C TYR A 129 -1.93 5.59 8.53
N THR A 130 -2.17 6.87 8.20
CA THR A 130 -1.15 7.93 8.30
C THR A 130 -1.15 8.68 9.62
N THR A 131 -2.25 8.73 10.37
CA THR A 131 -2.36 9.48 11.63
C THR A 131 -2.28 8.62 12.89
N SER A 132 -2.40 7.30 12.78
CA SER A 132 -2.25 6.39 13.93
C SER A 132 -0.86 6.45 14.59
N THR A 133 0.14 7.02 13.92
CA THR A 133 1.49 7.28 14.48
C THR A 133 1.69 8.72 14.94
N SER A 134 0.66 9.57 14.91
CA SER A 134 0.72 11.01 15.26
C SER A 134 0.26 11.32 16.69
N THR A 135 0.16 10.34 17.59
CA THR A 135 -0.12 10.60 19.02
C THR A 135 1.13 10.98 19.83
N ALA A 136 2.26 11.27 19.19
CA ALA A 136 3.36 12.01 19.83
C ALA A 136 3.18 13.52 19.52
N ARG A 137 2.45 14.25 20.36
CA ARG A 137 2.41 15.71 20.31
C ARG A 137 2.92 16.31 21.64
N LYS A 138 3.95 17.15 21.50
CA LYS A 138 4.64 18.05 22.45
C LYS A 138 5.76 17.37 23.25
N SER A 139 7.03 17.74 23.10
CA SER A 139 7.56 19.10 23.23
C SER A 139 8.86 19.35 22.46
N SER A 140 9.17 20.65 22.29
CA SER A 140 10.41 21.28 21.82
C SER A 140 10.55 21.53 20.31
N SER A 141 10.73 22.82 20.04
CA SER A 141 10.91 23.58 18.82
C SER A 141 12.24 23.35 18.10
N THR A 142 12.23 23.32 16.77
CA THR A 142 13.08 24.14 15.88
C THR A 142 12.73 23.86 14.40
N PRO A 143 12.78 24.85 13.49
CA PRO A 143 12.52 24.64 12.07
C PRO A 143 13.83 24.23 11.37
N SER A 144 14.01 22.93 11.12
CA SER A 144 15.06 22.44 10.23
C SER A 144 14.46 22.23 8.84
N SER A 145 15.00 22.96 7.88
CA SER A 145 14.74 22.86 6.44
C SER A 145 15.17 21.49 5.92
N GLN A 146 14.22 20.55 5.83
CA GLN A 146 14.40 19.31 5.08
C GLN A 146 13.88 19.44 3.64
N PRO A 147 14.53 18.78 2.66
CA PRO A 147 14.08 18.79 1.28
C PRO A 147 12.71 18.12 1.13
N ASN A 148 11.83 18.77 0.36
CA ASN A 148 10.49 18.32 0.00
C ASN A 148 10.54 17.02 -0.83
N LEU A 149 10.74 15.88 -0.17
CA LEU A 149 10.31 14.59 -0.72
C LEU A 149 8.97 14.28 -0.06
N ARG A 150 7.86 14.68 -0.69
CA ARG A 150 6.54 14.18 -0.31
C ARG A 150 6.57 12.65 -0.50
N PRO A 151 6.55 11.84 0.57
CA PRO A 151 6.53 10.40 0.39
C PRO A 151 5.15 10.03 -0.17
N SER A 152 5.13 9.52 -1.39
CA SER A 152 3.88 9.00 -1.95
C SER A 152 3.65 7.61 -1.35
N LEU A 153 2.83 7.54 -0.32
CA LEU A 153 2.42 6.28 0.34
C LEU A 153 1.53 5.39 -0.55
N SER A 154 1.26 5.82 -1.79
CA SER A 154 0.38 5.10 -2.69
C SER A 154 0.71 5.29 -4.15
N THR A 155 0.57 4.23 -4.95
CA THR A 155 0.52 4.32 -6.41
C THR A 155 -0.94 4.28 -6.86
N THR A 156 -1.31 5.14 -7.81
CA THR A 156 -2.65 5.09 -8.44
C THR A 156 -2.56 4.35 -9.75
N ALA A 157 -3.46 3.38 -9.98
CA ALA A 157 -3.60 2.68 -11.24
C ALA A 157 -5.07 2.70 -11.71
N THR A 158 -5.29 2.52 -13.00
CA THR A 158 -6.62 2.35 -13.57
C THR A 158 -6.72 0.94 -14.13
N LEU A 159 -7.65 0.14 -13.59
CA LEU A 159 -7.84 -1.25 -13.99
C LEU A 159 -9.20 -1.43 -14.63
N THR A 160 -9.30 -2.34 -15.59
CA THR A 160 -10.59 -2.72 -16.16
C THR A 160 -11.31 -3.61 -15.16
N SER A 161 -12.54 -3.24 -14.75
CA SER A 161 -13.32 -4.01 -13.79
C SER A 161 -13.61 -5.40 -14.35
N MET A 162 -13.02 -6.44 -13.77
CA MET A 162 -13.45 -7.79 -14.00
C MET A 162 -14.66 -8.05 -13.10
N SER A 163 -15.82 -8.33 -13.71
CA SER A 163 -16.98 -8.85 -13.00
C SER A 163 -16.54 -10.13 -12.29
N SER A 164 -16.47 -10.12 -10.96
CA SER A 164 -16.34 -11.36 -10.19
C SER A 164 -17.52 -12.26 -10.56
N ARG A 165 -17.22 -13.40 -11.20
CA ARG A 165 -18.15 -14.52 -11.28
C ARG A 165 -18.18 -15.23 -9.94
#